data_AF-A0A519Y443-F1
#
_entry.id   AF-A0A519Y443-F1
#
_cell.length_a   1.000
_cell.length_b   1.000
_cell.length_c   1.000
_cell.angle_alpha   90.00
_cell.angle_beta   90.00
_cell.angle_gamma   90.00
#
_symmetry.space_group_name_H-M   'P 1'
#
loop_
_entity.id
_entity.type
_entity.pdbx_description
1 polymer ?
#
loop_
_entity_poly.entity_id
_entity_poly.type
_entity_poly.pdbx_seq_one_letter_code
_entity_poly.pdbx_strand_id
1 'polypeptide(L)'
;MKQVEDSEILAMFAVERTRNEAFNLLLKKYQQKIYWHIRRLVLNHDDCDDLIQEVFVKVWKNLDKFRSDSQLYTWIYRIATNESITFLNKQKQRNNTPMDEVSAELAENLVASSYFNGDKLELKLQKAILTLPEKQRIIFNMKYFDDMKYEE
;
A
#
# COMPACT_ATOMS: atom_id res chain seq x y z
N MET A 1 7.87 -16.39 17.20
CA MET A 1 8.59 -16.93 16.02
C MET A 1 9.73 -15.98 15.71
N LYS A 2 10.95 -16.47 15.49
CA LYS A 2 12.06 -15.61 15.05
C LYS A 2 11.62 -14.88 13.78
N GLN A 3 11.71 -13.55 13.77
CA GLN A 3 11.57 -12.76 12.56
C GLN A 3 12.71 -13.18 11.63
N VAL A 4 12.37 -13.70 10.44
CA VAL A 4 13.35 -14.01 9.41
C VAL A 4 13.89 -12.69 8.88
N GLU A 5 15.21 -12.56 8.82
CA GLU A 5 15.88 -11.35 8.34
C GLU A 5 15.76 -11.20 6.83
N ASP A 6 15.82 -9.95 6.33
CA ASP A 6 15.68 -9.70 4.89
C ASP A 6 16.81 -10.33 4.08
N SER A 7 18.03 -10.34 4.63
CA SER A 7 19.19 -10.97 4.00
C SER A 7 19.00 -12.47 3.80
N GLU A 8 18.37 -13.16 4.75
CA GLU A 8 18.06 -14.59 4.65
C GLU A 8 17.03 -14.87 3.56
N ILE A 9 15.95 -14.06 3.51
CA ILE A 9 14.93 -14.14 2.46
C ILE A 9 15.57 -13.94 1.08
N LEU A 10 16.42 -12.93 0.92
CA LEU A 10 17.07 -12.62 -0.36
C LEU A 10 18.04 -13.74 -0.78
N ALA A 11 18.83 -14.28 0.15
CA ALA A 11 19.74 -15.40 -0.13
C ALA A 11 18.97 -16.66 -0.58
N MET A 12 17.87 -17.00 0.09
CA MET A 12 17.01 -18.12 -0.31
C MET A 12 16.31 -17.87 -1.65
N PHE A 13 15.94 -16.62 -1.96
CA PHE A 13 15.28 -16.28 -3.23
C PHE A 13 16.21 -16.40 -4.44
N ALA A 14 17.51 -16.17 -4.24
CA ALA A 14 18.53 -16.31 -5.27
C ALA A 14 18.69 -17.76 -5.76
N VAL A 15 18.40 -18.75 -4.90
CA VAL A 15 18.45 -20.17 -5.26
C VAL A 15 17.08 -20.64 -5.78
N GLU A 16 17.04 -21.14 -7.00
CA GLU A 16 15.80 -21.49 -7.70
C GLU A 16 14.92 -22.49 -6.92
N ARG A 17 15.52 -23.51 -6.31
CA ARG A 17 14.81 -24.54 -5.53
C ARG A 17 14.11 -23.99 -4.29
N THR A 18 14.64 -22.93 -3.68
CA THR A 18 14.12 -22.32 -2.44
C THR A 18 13.33 -21.04 -2.69
N ARG A 19 13.19 -20.61 -3.97
CA ARG A 19 12.59 -19.32 -4.33
C ARG A 19 11.15 -19.16 -3.84
N ASN A 20 10.32 -20.20 -4.00
CA ASN A 20 8.93 -20.20 -3.53
C ASN A 20 8.85 -20.08 -1.99
N GLU A 21 9.73 -20.79 -1.28
CA GLU A 21 9.78 -20.74 0.19
C GLU A 21 10.23 -19.36 0.68
N ALA A 22 11.27 -18.80 0.07
CA ALA A 22 11.74 -17.45 0.35
C ALA A 22 10.62 -16.41 0.17
N PHE A 23 9.86 -16.52 -0.91
CA PHE A 23 8.76 -15.59 -1.17
C PHE A 23 7.59 -15.77 -0.20
N ASN A 24 7.31 -17.00 0.24
CA ASN A 24 6.32 -17.24 1.29
C ASN A 24 6.72 -16.58 2.62
N LEU A 25 8.02 -16.59 2.97
CA LEU A 25 8.53 -15.87 4.13
C LEU A 25 8.39 -14.35 3.96
N LEU A 26 8.68 -13.83 2.77
CA LEU A 26 8.49 -12.42 2.41
C LEU A 26 7.03 -12.00 2.56
N LEU A 27 6.09 -12.77 2.00
CA LEU A 27 4.65 -12.53 2.12
C LEU A 27 4.21 -12.51 3.59
N LYS A 28 4.58 -13.53 4.37
CA LYS A 28 4.27 -13.58 5.82
C LYS A 28 4.82 -12.36 6.57
N LYS A 29 5.98 -11.83 6.18
CA LYS A 29 6.63 -10.70 6.84
C LYS A 29 5.98 -9.35 6.47
N TYR A 30 5.55 -9.18 5.22
CA TYR A 30 5.19 -7.86 4.69
C TYR A 30 3.74 -7.69 4.24
N GLN A 31 3.02 -8.75 3.88
CA GLN A 31 1.69 -8.65 3.28
C GLN A 31 0.73 -7.81 4.10
N GLN A 32 0.65 -8.03 5.41
CA GLN A 32 -0.26 -7.27 6.26
C GLN A 32 0.11 -5.78 6.34
N LYS A 33 1.40 -5.44 6.42
CA LYS A 33 1.84 -4.04 6.47
C LYS A 33 1.54 -3.32 5.15
N ILE A 34 1.83 -3.98 4.03
CA ILE A 34 1.55 -3.44 2.70
C ILE A 34 0.04 -3.34 2.46
N TYR A 35 -0.74 -4.29 2.97
CA TYR A 35 -2.21 -4.23 2.94
C TYR A 35 -2.73 -2.96 3.60
N TRP A 36 -2.31 -2.68 4.84
CA TRP A 36 -2.75 -1.48 5.55
C TRP A 36 -2.28 -0.19 4.88
N HIS A 37 -1.09 -0.21 4.26
CA HIS A 37 -0.62 0.91 3.46
C HIS A 37 -1.53 1.19 2.26
N ILE A 38 -1.80 0.18 1.43
CA ILE A 38 -2.67 0.31 0.26
C ILE A 38 -4.09 0.71 0.69
N ARG A 39 -4.62 0.13 1.77
CA ARG A 39 -5.96 0.43 2.30
C ARG A 39 -6.14 1.88 2.76
N ARG A 40 -5.06 2.57 3.13
CA ARG A 40 -5.10 4.01 3.44
C ARG A 40 -5.16 4.89 2.19
N LEU A 41 -4.77 4.35 1.04
CA LEU A 41 -4.78 5.04 -0.25
C LEU A 41 -6.04 4.71 -1.05
N VAL A 42 -6.50 3.46 -0.99
CA VAL A 42 -7.63 2.93 -1.75
C VAL A 42 -8.72 2.50 -0.78
N LEU A 43 -9.90 3.11 -0.92
CA LEU A 43 -10.97 2.98 0.08
C LEU A 43 -11.80 1.71 -0.06
N ASN A 44 -11.93 1.19 -1.28
CA ASN A 44 -12.66 -0.04 -1.55
C ASN A 44 -11.80 -1.26 -1.15
N HIS A 45 -12.43 -2.22 -0.47
CA HIS A 45 -11.78 -3.44 -0.01
C HIS A 45 -11.37 -4.36 -1.17
N ASP A 46 -12.27 -4.57 -2.14
CA ASP A 46 -12.02 -5.47 -3.26
C ASP A 46 -10.86 -4.93 -4.13
N ASP A 47 -10.85 -3.62 -4.37
CA ASP A 47 -9.76 -2.94 -5.10
C ASP A 47 -8.42 -3.05 -4.35
N CYS A 48 -8.45 -3.05 -3.01
CA CYS A 48 -7.25 -3.20 -2.19
C CYS A 48 -6.68 -4.64 -2.29
N ASP A 49 -7.55 -5.65 -2.27
CA ASP A 49 -7.13 -7.05 -2.40
C ASP A 49 -6.52 -7.33 -3.77
N ASP A 50 -7.12 -6.81 -4.84
CA ASP A 50 -6.58 -6.90 -6.21
C ASP A 50 -5.22 -6.19 -6.33
N LEU A 51 -5.10 -4.98 -5.77
CA LEU A 51 -3.84 -4.24 -5.77
C LEU A 51 -2.72 -4.95 -5.01
N ILE A 52 -3.04 -5.57 -3.87
CA ILE A 52 -2.06 -6.34 -3.11
C ILE A 52 -1.49 -7.48 -3.94
N GLN A 53 -2.33 -8.20 -4.68
CA GLN A 53 -1.87 -9.26 -5.58
C GLN A 53 -0.94 -8.71 -6.66
N GLU A 54 -1.33 -7.64 -7.35
CA GLU A 54 -0.51 -7.01 -8.38
C GLU A 54 0.85 -6.53 -7.85
N VAL A 55 0.86 -5.94 -6.65
CA VAL A 55 2.09 -5.51 -5.98
C VAL A 55 3.01 -6.69 -5.72
N PHE A 56 2.52 -7.78 -5.13
CA PHE A 56 3.38 -8.93 -4.85
C PHE A 56 3.80 -9.69 -6.11
N VAL A 57 2.99 -9.69 -7.18
CA VAL A 57 3.41 -10.18 -8.50
C VAL A 57 4.58 -9.34 -9.05
N LYS A 58 4.53 -8.02 -8.89
CA LYS A 58 5.63 -7.13 -9.30
C LYS A 58 6.88 -7.30 -8.44
N VAL A 59 6.71 -7.49 -7.13
CA VAL A 59 7.80 -7.83 -6.22
C VAL A 59 8.47 -9.14 -6.68
N TRP A 60 7.71 -10.22 -6.87
CA TRP A 60 8.23 -11.51 -7.35
C TRP A 60 9.06 -11.36 -8.62
N LYS A 61 8.55 -10.62 -9.62
CA LYS A 61 9.18 -10.44 -10.94
C LYS A 61 10.45 -9.57 -10.92
N ASN A 62 10.69 -8.81 -9.87
CA ASN A 62 11.80 -7.85 -9.81
C ASN A 62 12.69 -7.98 -8.58
N LEU A 63 12.40 -8.93 -7.68
CA LEU A 63 13.17 -9.13 -6.46
C LEU A 63 14.62 -9.56 -6.75
N ASP A 64 14.84 -10.26 -7.86
CA ASP A 64 16.15 -10.59 -8.43
C ASP A 64 16.97 -9.34 -8.85
N LYS A 65 16.30 -8.22 -9.14
CA LYS A 65 16.93 -6.95 -9.52
C LYS A 65 17.10 -5.99 -8.34
N PHE A 66 16.67 -6.39 -7.15
CA PHE A 66 16.79 -5.57 -5.95
C PHE A 66 18.27 -5.42 -5.54
N ARG A 67 18.76 -4.17 -5.56
CA ARG A 67 20.19 -3.86 -5.34
C ARG A 67 20.59 -3.66 -3.88
N SER A 68 19.62 -3.72 -2.96
CA SER A 68 19.84 -3.41 -1.53
C SER A 68 20.34 -1.98 -1.24
N ASP A 69 20.11 -1.03 -2.16
CA ASP A 69 20.36 0.41 -1.96
C ASP A 69 19.41 1.05 -0.91
N SER A 70 18.38 0.31 -0.49
CA SER A 70 17.43 0.68 0.56
C SER A 70 16.99 -0.58 1.31
N GLN A 71 16.22 -0.46 2.40
CA GLN A 71 15.60 -1.62 3.04
C GLN A 71 14.59 -2.29 2.09
N LEU A 72 14.47 -3.63 2.17
CA LEU A 72 13.53 -4.39 1.34
C LEU A 72 12.10 -3.91 1.55
N TYR A 73 11.73 -3.59 2.79
CA TYR A 73 10.44 -2.99 3.11
C TYR A 73 10.20 -1.68 2.34
N THR A 74 11.16 -0.75 2.37
CA THR A 74 11.08 0.54 1.66
C THR A 74 10.89 0.35 0.16
N TRP A 75 11.58 -0.62 -0.44
CA TRP A 75 11.43 -0.93 -1.86
C TRP A 75 10.05 -1.48 -2.21
N ILE A 76 9.53 -2.45 -1.44
CA ILE A 76 8.17 -2.98 -1.62
C ILE A 76 7.14 -1.88 -1.42
N TYR A 77 7.35 -1.02 -0.43
CA TYR A 77 6.47 0.09 -0.12
C TYR A 77 6.38 1.11 -1.26
N ARG A 78 7.49 1.40 -1.94
CA ARG A 78 7.51 2.26 -3.15
C ARG A 78 6.71 1.63 -4.30
N ILE A 79 6.84 0.32 -4.51
CA ILE A 79 6.03 -0.40 -5.51
C ILE A 79 4.55 -0.27 -5.16
N ALA A 80 4.16 -0.58 -3.93
CA ALA A 80 2.77 -0.50 -3.47
C ALA A 80 2.16 0.88 -3.64
N THR A 81 2.92 1.93 -3.31
CA THR A 81 2.51 3.32 -3.49
C THR A 81 2.29 3.63 -4.97
N ASN A 82 3.24 3.30 -5.84
CA ASN A 82 3.13 3.59 -7.27
C ASN A 82 1.96 2.87 -7.93
N GLU A 83 1.69 1.62 -7.53
CA GLU A 83 0.52 0.87 -8.01
C GLU A 83 -0.79 1.51 -7.55
N SER A 84 -0.88 1.89 -6.28
CA SER A 84 -2.07 2.55 -5.74
C SER A 84 -2.35 3.87 -6.47
N ILE A 85 -1.33 4.69 -6.69
CA ILE A 85 -1.46 5.95 -7.45
C ILE A 85 -1.88 5.68 -8.89
N THR A 86 -1.27 4.69 -9.55
CA THR A 86 -1.62 4.33 -10.92
C THR A 86 -3.08 3.88 -11.03
N PHE A 87 -3.54 3.09 -10.06
CA PHE A 87 -4.92 2.64 -9.96
C PHE A 87 -5.90 3.81 -9.79
N LEU A 88 -5.65 4.71 -8.84
CA LEU A 88 -6.50 5.88 -8.60
C LEU A 88 -6.59 6.78 -9.83
N ASN A 89 -5.47 7.00 -10.53
CA ASN A 89 -5.45 7.78 -11.78
C ASN A 89 -6.27 7.12 -12.90
N LYS A 90 -6.24 5.78 -13.01
CA LYS A 90 -7.05 5.04 -13.99
C LYS A 90 -8.54 5.09 -13.65
N GLN A 91 -8.89 4.93 -12.37
CA GLN A 91 -10.28 5.01 -11.91
C GLN A 91 -10.86 6.41 -12.23
N LYS A 92 -10.09 7.47 -11.97
CA LYS A 92 -10.47 8.85 -12.32
C LYS A 92 -10.74 9.05 -13.81
N GLN A 93 -9.88 8.52 -14.68
CA GLN A 93 -10.08 8.62 -16.13
C GLN A 93 -11.33 7.88 -16.61
N ARG A 94 -11.70 6.77 -15.96
CA ARG A 94 -12.89 5.98 -16.31
C ARG A 94 -14.19 6.67 -15.92
N ASN A 95 -14.20 7.38 -14.79
CA ASN A 95 -15.44 7.93 -14.23
C ASN A 95 -15.81 9.32 -14.78
N ASN A 96 -14.93 10.03 -15.50
CA ASN A 96 -15.15 11.41 -15.99
C ASN A 96 -15.60 12.40 -14.89
N THR A 97 -15.38 12.07 -13.62
CA THR A 97 -15.89 12.81 -12.47
C THR A 97 -14.87 13.86 -12.00
N PRO A 98 -15.29 15.12 -11.73
CA PRO A 98 -14.46 16.12 -11.07
C PRO A 98 -13.96 15.68 -9.69
N MET A 99 -12.82 16.22 -9.28
CA MET A 99 -12.08 15.77 -8.08
C MET A 99 -12.87 15.90 -6.77
N ASP A 100 -13.78 16.87 -6.68
CA ASP A 100 -14.56 17.15 -5.48
C ASP A 100 -15.72 16.16 -5.29
N GLU A 101 -16.31 15.66 -6.37
CA GLU A 101 -17.40 14.68 -6.33
C GLU A 101 -16.92 13.29 -5.95
N VAL A 102 -15.74 12.88 -6.47
CA VAL A 102 -15.06 11.64 -6.07
C VAL A 102 -14.78 11.66 -4.57
N SER A 103 -14.34 12.79 -4.02
CA SER A 103 -14.06 12.90 -2.56
C SER A 103 -15.31 12.72 -1.68
N ALA A 104 -16.48 13.18 -2.14
CA ALA A 104 -17.75 13.06 -1.42
C ALA A 104 -18.29 11.63 -1.46
N GLU A 105 -18.28 10.98 -2.63
CA GLU A 105 -18.70 9.58 -2.80
C GLU A 105 -17.76 8.62 -2.03
N LEU A 106 -16.46 8.93 -2.00
CA LEU A 106 -15.48 8.19 -1.19
C LEU A 106 -15.72 8.37 0.31
N ALA A 107 -16.14 9.56 0.76
CA ALA A 107 -16.48 9.81 2.16
C ALA A 107 -17.75 9.09 2.61
N GLU A 108 -18.73 8.89 1.73
CA GLU A 108 -19.92 8.08 2.00
C GLU A 108 -19.60 6.58 2.08
N ASN A 109 -18.80 6.06 1.13
CA ASN A 109 -18.38 4.66 1.14
C ASN A 109 -17.55 4.29 2.37
N LEU A 110 -16.68 5.20 2.84
CA LEU A 110 -15.94 5.04 4.10
C LEU A 110 -16.88 4.86 5.31
N VAL A 111 -17.96 5.64 5.38
CA VAL A 111 -18.95 5.60 6.46
C VAL A 111 -19.78 4.31 6.39
N ALA A 112 -20.05 3.80 5.19
CA ALA A 112 -20.83 2.59 4.95
C ALA A 112 -20.04 1.30 5.21
N SER A 113 -18.72 1.29 5.03
CA SER A 113 -17.89 0.12 5.30
C SER A 113 -17.87 -0.18 6.81
N SER A 114 -18.38 -1.36 7.21
CA SER A 114 -18.51 -1.77 8.62
C SER A 114 -17.18 -2.04 9.36
N TYR A 115 -16.07 -1.55 8.82
CA TYR A 115 -14.71 -1.79 9.30
C TYR A 115 -14.15 -0.64 10.12
N PHE A 116 -14.84 0.51 10.20
CA PHE A 116 -14.50 1.55 11.17
C PHE A 116 -15.08 1.21 12.53
N ASN A 117 -14.21 0.76 13.43
CA ASN A 117 -14.54 0.48 14.81
C ASN A 117 -14.65 1.80 15.61
N GLY A 118 -15.70 2.57 15.33
CA GLY A 118 -16.32 3.47 16.32
C GLY A 118 -15.60 4.75 16.75
N ASP A 119 -14.37 5.05 16.33
CA ASP A 119 -13.76 6.32 16.72
C ASP A 119 -14.21 7.45 15.77
N LYS A 120 -15.19 8.24 16.22
CA LYS A 120 -15.69 9.43 15.50
C LYS A 120 -14.56 10.38 15.12
N LEU A 121 -13.47 10.38 15.89
CA LEU A 121 -12.29 11.18 15.61
C LEU A 121 -11.54 10.68 14.38
N GLU A 122 -11.35 9.36 14.25
CA GLU A 122 -10.67 8.74 13.11
C GLU A 122 -11.45 8.90 11.82
N LEU A 123 -12.79 8.75 11.89
CA LEU A 123 -13.67 9.02 10.74
C LEU A 123 -13.60 10.49 10.32
N LYS A 124 -13.59 11.43 11.28
CA LYS A 124 -13.48 12.86 10.99
C LYS A 124 -12.11 13.20 10.38
N LEU A 125 -11.05 12.57 10.86
CA LEU A 125 -9.70 12.69 10.30
C LEU A 125 -9.68 12.19 8.86
N GLN A 126 -10.20 10.99 8.58
CA GLN A 126 -10.28 10.43 7.24
C GLN A 126 -11.07 11.33 6.28
N LYS A 127 -12.23 11.84 6.71
CA LYS A 127 -13.00 12.82 5.92
C LYS A 127 -12.21 14.09 5.63
N ALA A 128 -11.46 14.61 6.59
CA ALA A 128 -10.62 15.78 6.37
C ALA A 128 -9.47 15.47 5.38
N ILE A 129 -8.83 14.31 5.51
CA ILE A 129 -7.77 13.83 4.60
C ILE A 129 -8.29 13.70 3.16
N LEU A 130 -9.55 13.31 2.97
CA LEU A 130 -10.16 13.24 1.63
C LEU A 130 -10.37 14.61 0.96
N THR A 131 -10.48 15.69 1.74
CA THR A 131 -10.53 17.05 1.15
C THR A 131 -9.20 17.52 0.58
N LEU A 132 -8.10 16.85 0.93
CA LEU A 132 -6.77 17.20 0.42
C LEU A 132 -6.61 16.75 -1.04
N PRO A 133 -5.88 17.54 -1.86
CA PRO A 133 -5.37 17.09 -3.15
C PRO A 133 -4.59 15.78 -3.01
N GLU A 134 -4.72 14.88 -3.99
CA GLU A 134 -4.16 13.52 -3.96
C GLU A 134 -2.69 13.46 -3.52
N LYS A 135 -1.83 14.32 -4.09
CA LYS A 135 -0.41 14.39 -3.70
C LYS A 135 -0.22 14.74 -2.23
N GLN A 136 -0.98 15.70 -1.71
CA GLN A 136 -0.90 16.11 -0.30
C GLN A 136 -1.43 15.02 0.63
N ARG A 137 -2.50 14.33 0.20
CA ARG A 137 -3.06 13.17 0.92
C ARG A 137 -2.05 12.05 1.07
N ILE A 138 -1.36 11.70 -0.01
CA ILE A 138 -0.32 10.66 -0.02
C ILE A 138 0.81 11.05 0.93
N ILE A 139 1.32 12.27 0.82
CA ILE A 139 2.39 12.78 1.70
C ILE A 139 1.95 12.77 3.17
N PHE A 140 0.71 13.19 3.45
CA PHE A 140 0.16 13.18 4.80
C PHE A 140 0.08 11.76 5.37
N ASN A 141 -0.48 10.81 4.63
CA ASN A 141 -0.60 9.42 5.06
C ASN A 141 0.78 8.81 5.33
N MET A 142 1.73 9.02 4.41
CA MET A 142 3.12 8.61 4.54
C MET A 142 3.80 9.18 5.78
N LYS A 143 3.52 10.44 6.12
CA LYS A 143 4.14 11.10 7.28
C LYS A 143 3.50 10.68 8.60
N TYR A 144 2.17 10.65 8.65
CA TYR A 144 1.40 10.48 9.87
C TYR A 144 1.38 9.02 10.34
N PHE A 145 1.23 8.07 9.42
CA PHE A 145 1.04 6.68 9.79
C PHE A 145 2.26 5.78 9.58
N ASP A 146 3.20 6.18 8.73
CA ASP A 146 4.35 5.34 8.37
C ASP A 146 5.67 5.88 8.95
N ASP A 147 5.59 6.94 9.76
CA ASP A 147 6.68 7.60 10.50
C ASP A 147 7.91 7.92 9.62
N MET A 148 7.68 8.10 8.31
CA MET A 148 8.76 8.37 7.37
C MET A 148 9.33 9.78 7.63
N LYS A 149 10.66 9.85 7.77
CA LYS A 149 11.37 11.12 7.88
C LYS A 149 11.36 11.82 6.53
N TYR A 150 11.19 13.14 6.53
CA TYR A 150 11.39 13.94 5.33
C TYR A 150 12.88 13.94 5.04
N GLU A 151 13.34 13.03 4.18
CA GLU A 151 14.56 13.09 3.37
C GLU A 151 14.77 11.74 2.68
N GLU A 152 14.52 11.72 1.37
CA GLU A 152 15.36 11.13 0.31
C GLU A 152 14.86 11.58 -1.07
#